data_AF-A0A3B8WIU1-F1
#
_entry.id   AF-A0A3B8WIU1-F1
#
_cell.length_a   1.000
_cell.length_b   1.000
_cell.length_c   1.000
_cell.angle_alpha   90.00
_cell.angle_beta   90.00
_cell.angle_gamma   90.00
#
_symmetry.space_group_name_H-M   'P 1'
#
loop_
_entity.id
_entity.type
_entity.pdbx_description
1 polymer ?
#
loop_
_entity_poly.entity_id
_entity_poly.type
_entity_poly.pdbx_seq_one_letter_code
_entity_poly.pdbx_strand_id
1 'polypeptide(L)' 'MGTYTYMKGGFPGEELPGVYDALPFLISNVNRRLGFEKKESDFIDMKGKRVVVLGGGDTAMD' A
#
# COMPACT_ATOMS: atom_id res chain seq x y z
N MET A 1 16.40 -15.21 -1.90
CA MET A 1 16.66 -13.78 -2.12
C MET A 1 15.44 -13.24 -2.88
N GLY A 2 14.66 -12.34 -2.29
CA GLY A 2 13.38 -11.86 -2.86
C GLY A 2 13.50 -10.51 -3.58
N THR A 3 12.43 -10.06 -4.22
CA THR A 3 12.31 -8.74 -4.83
C THR A 3 11.71 -7.76 -3.81
N TYR A 4 12.53 -6.84 -3.29
CA TYR A 4 12.11 -5.86 -2.26
C TYR A 4 11.84 -4.46 -2.80
N THR A 5 12.18 -4.23 -4.06
CA THR A 5 11.91 -2.97 -4.76
C THR A 5 10.61 -3.14 -5.53
N TYR A 6 9.61 -2.33 -5.20
CA TYR A 6 8.37 -2.26 -5.97
C TYR A 6 8.60 -1.56 -7.31
N MET A 7 7.81 -1.92 -8.31
CA MET A 7 7.85 -1.29 -9.63
C MET A 7 7.02 -0.01 -9.60
N LYS A 8 7.51 1.05 -10.25
CA LYS A 8 6.75 2.27 -10.52
C LYS A 8 6.02 2.13 -11.86
N GLY A 9 4.79 2.64 -11.93
CA GLY A 9 3.96 2.64 -13.14
C GLY A 9 4.35 3.75 -14.12
N GLY A 10 4.96 4.84 -13.65
CA GLY A 10 5.46 5.93 -14.48
C GLY A 10 4.36 6.74 -15.18
N PHE A 11 3.14 6.74 -14.65
CA PHE A 11 1.99 7.43 -15.25
C PHE A 11 1.75 8.82 -14.62
N PRO A 12 1.14 9.78 -15.36
CA PRO A 12 0.83 11.09 -14.82
C PRO A 12 -0.05 10.99 -13.56
N GLY A 13 0.38 11.66 -12.49
CA GLY A 13 -0.34 11.70 -11.22
C GLY A 13 0.03 10.61 -10.21
N GLU A 14 1.02 9.76 -10.48
CA GLU A 14 1.50 8.72 -9.56
C GLU A 14 2.00 9.27 -8.20
N GLU A 15 2.44 10.54 -8.15
CA GLU A 15 2.94 11.21 -6.94
C GLU A 15 1.87 12.06 -6.23
N LEU A 16 0.61 12.01 -6.67
CA LEU A 16 -0.45 12.83 -6.06
C LEU A 16 -0.83 12.31 -4.66
N PRO A 17 -1.28 13.20 -3.75
CA PRO A 17 -1.79 12.78 -2.44
C PRO A 17 -2.91 11.76 -2.57
N GLY A 18 -2.80 10.65 -1.84
CA GLY A 18 -3.78 9.55 -1.87
C GLY A 18 -3.47 8.44 -2.87
N VAL A 19 -2.40 8.59 -3.67
CA VAL A 19 -1.81 7.48 -4.43
C VAL A 19 -0.76 6.81 -3.56
N TYR A 20 -0.82 5.49 -3.44
CA TYR A 20 0.05 4.69 -2.60
C TYR A 20 0.62 3.52 -3.40
N ASP A 21 1.91 3.25 -3.23
CA ASP A 21 2.48 1.98 -3.67
C ASP A 21 1.92 0.82 -2.83
N ALA A 22 1.76 -0.36 -3.43
CA ALA A 22 1.16 -1.51 -2.75
C ALA A 22 1.97 -1.97 -1.53
N LEU A 23 3.30 -2.00 -1.64
CA LEU A 23 4.16 -2.55 -0.59
C LEU A 23 4.05 -1.77 0.74
N PRO A 24 4.12 -0.42 0.77
CA PRO A 24 3.83 0.36 1.98
C PRO A 24 2.45 0.08 2.60
N PHE A 25 1.41 -0.03 1.77
CA PHE A 25 0.05 -0.33 2.24
C PHE A 25 -0.02 -1.71 2.92
N LEU A 26 0.48 -2.75 2.26
CA LEU A 26 0.48 -4.12 2.77
C LEU A 26 1.30 -4.24 4.06
N ILE A 27 2.48 -3.63 4.11
CA ILE A 27 3.32 -3.60 5.32
C ILE A 27 2.57 -2.92 6.48
N SER A 28 1.93 -1.77 6.22
CA SER A 28 1.19 -1.05 7.26
C SER A 28 0.04 -1.89 7.85
N ASN A 29 -0.66 -2.64 7.00
CA ASN A 29 -1.78 -3.49 7.41
C ASN A 29 -1.30 -4.68 8.25
N VAL A 30 -0.25 -5.39 7.80
CA VAL A 30 0.35 -6.49 8.56
C VAL A 30 0.89 -6.01 9.91
N ASN A 31 1.58 -4.86 9.94
CA ASN A 31 2.09 -4.29 11.19
C ASN A 31 0.97 -4.00 12.19
N ARG A 32 -0.16 -3.41 11.74
CA ARG A 32 -1.32 -3.18 12.61
C ARG A 32 -1.94 -4.49 13.09
N ARG A 33 -2.08 -5.48 12.21
CA ARG A 33 -2.68 -6.79 12.55
C ARG A 33 -1.85 -7.58 13.55
N LEU A 34 -0.53 -7.50 13.46
CA LEU A 34 0.40 -8.22 14.34
C LEU A 34 0.83 -7.39 15.57
N GLY A 35 0.40 -6.13 15.69
CA GLY A 35 0.78 -5.24 16.78
C GLY A 35 2.24 -4.76 16.71
N PHE A 36 2.85 -4.77 15.53
CA PHE A 36 4.20 -4.25 15.27
C PHE A 36 4.21 -2.76 14.88
N GLU A 37 3.04 -2.17 14.71
CA GLU A 37 2.88 -0.75 14.46
C GLU A 37 3.51 0.10 15.58
N LYS A 38 4.32 1.09 15.20
CA LYS A 38 5.01 1.95 16.15
C LYS A 38 4.22 3.21 16.47
N LYS A 39 3.51 3.75 15.48
CA LYS A 39 2.67 4.95 15.60
C LYS A 39 1.41 4.80 14.76
N GLU A 40 0.31 5.39 15.23
CA GLU A 40 -0.97 5.39 14.51
C GLU A 40 -0.87 5.99 13.10
N SER A 41 0.02 6.96 12.91
CA SER A 41 0.31 7.59 11.61
C SER A 41 0.98 6.67 10.59
N ASP A 42 1.53 5.53 11.03
CA ASP A 42 2.19 4.57 10.15
C ASP A 42 1.16 3.69 9.43
N PHE A 43 -0.10 3.67 9.88
CA PHE A 43 -1.19 2.94 9.26
C PHE A 43 -1.87 3.73 8.15
N ILE A 44 -1.97 3.11 6.98
CA ILE A 44 -2.67 3.68 5.83
C ILE A 44 -4.14 3.29 5.89
N ASP A 45 -4.98 4.17 6.44
CA ASP A 45 -6.41 3.91 6.60
C ASP A 45 -7.24 4.24 5.34
N MET A 46 -8.02 3.24 4.92
CA MET A 46 -8.94 3.28 3.79
C MET A 46 -10.42 3.15 4.22
N LYS A 47 -10.71 3.05 5.52
CA LYS A 47 -12.08 2.91 6.02
C LYS A 47 -12.97 4.07 5.56
N GLY A 48 -14.11 3.72 4.98
CA GLY A 48 -15.08 4.70 4.47
C GLY A 48 -14.67 5.39 3.16
N LYS A 49 -13.58 4.97 2.52
CA LYS A 49 -13.13 5.51 1.23
C LYS A 49 -13.50 4.56 0.09
N ARG A 50 -13.66 5.12 -1.11
CA ARG A 50 -13.70 4.33 -2.35
C ARG A 50 -12.27 4.15 -2.84
N VAL A 51 -11.82 2.90 -2.93
CA VAL A 51 -10.45 2.56 -3.32
C VAL A 51 -10.45 1.98 -4.72
N VAL A 52 -9.43 2.33 -5.51
CA VAL A 52 -9.13 1.73 -6.82
C VAL A 52 -7.73 1.15 -6.74
N VAL A 53 -7.57 -0.11 -7.17
CA VAL A 53 -6.29 -0.80 -7.22
C VAL A 53 -5.89 -0.96 -8.69
N LEU A 54 -4.66 -0.57 -9.02
CA LEU A 54 -4.10 -0.71 -10.36
C LEU A 54 -3.14 -1.91 -10.37
N GLY A 55 -3.62 -3.05 -10.85
CA GLY A 55 -2.88 -4.30 -10.91
C GLY A 55 -3.81 -5.48 -11.19
N GLY A 56 -3.25 -6.65 -11.46
CA GLY A 56 -4.03 -7.85 -11.78
C GLY A 56 -3.46 -9.17 -11.26
N GLY A 57 -2.43 -9.12 -10.41
CA GLY A 57 -1.86 -10.30 -9.74
C GLY A 57 -2.29 -10.39 -8.28
N ASP A 58 -1.73 -11.36 -7.55
CA ASP A 58 -2.09 -11.63 -6.15
C ASP A 58 -1.94 -10.39 -5.25
N THR A 59 -0.87 -9.61 -5.43
CA THR A 59 -0.65 -8.34 -4.70
C THR A 59 -1.75 -7.30 -4.90
N ALA A 60 -2.51 -7.37 -5.99
CA ALA A 60 -3.65 -6.48 -6.22
C ALA A 60 -4.93 -7.02 -5.55
N MET A 61 -4.98 -8.32 -5.25
CA MET A 61 -6.08 -8.96 -4.53
C MET A 61 -5.92 -8.84 -3.01
N ASP A 62 -4.67 -8.88 -2.53
CA ASP A 62 -4.29 -8.66 -1.12
C ASP A 62 -4.61 -7.24 -0.62
#